data_AF-A0A1I3DDE5-F1
#
_entry.id   AF-A0A1I3DDE5-F1
#
_cell.length_a   1.000
_cell.length_b   1.000
_cell.length_c   1.000
_cell.angle_alpha   90.00
_cell.angle_beta   90.00
_cell.angle_gamma   90.00
#
_symmetry.space_group_name_H-M   'P 1'
#
loop_
_entity.id
_entity.type
_entity.pdbx_description
1 polymer ?
#
loop_
_entity_poly.entity_id
_entity_poly.type
_entity_poly.pdbx_seq_one_letter_code
_entity_poly.pdbx_strand_id
1 'polypeptide(L)'
;MRKITTRPVSGTATSLTLCIAAAIWTTSADAASFDCKRAATPVEQAICADSALGDVDSQLAEIYKDTQVALPDAQASEIARIIVLTWANERLGFPGDAGGE
;
A
#
# COMPACT_ATOMS: atom_id res chain seq x y z
N MET A 1 -1.08 39.55 43.99
CA MET A 1 0.35 39.45 43.60
C MET A 1 0.99 38.29 44.35
N ARG A 2 1.25 37.15 43.68
CA ARG A 2 1.88 35.97 44.31
C ARG A 2 3.36 35.98 43.93
N LYS A 3 4.26 36.07 44.92
CA LYS A 3 5.70 36.02 44.70
C LYS A 3 6.10 34.58 44.38
N ILE A 4 6.58 34.35 43.17
CA ILE A 4 7.08 33.05 42.72
C ILE A 4 8.51 32.91 43.24
N THR A 5 8.71 32.05 44.23
CA THR A 5 10.03 31.69 44.75
C THR A 5 10.61 30.58 43.89
N THR A 6 11.67 30.87 43.14
CA THR A 6 12.40 29.92 42.31
C THR A 6 13.31 29.03 43.18
N ARG A 7 13.22 27.71 43.02
CA ARG A 7 14.18 26.75 43.59
C ARG A 7 15.35 26.56 42.61
N PRO A 8 16.60 26.41 43.07
CA PRO A 8 17.72 26.10 42.19
C PRO A 8 17.67 24.61 41.81
N VAL A 9 17.72 24.34 40.51
CA VAL A 9 17.97 23.00 39.98
C VAL A 9 19.49 22.84 39.85
N SER A 10 20.08 22.11 40.79
CA SER A 10 21.48 21.68 40.71
C SER A 10 21.63 20.63 39.61
N GLY A 11 22.62 20.83 38.75
CA GLY A 11 22.81 20.09 37.52
C GLY A 11 23.24 18.63 37.68
N THR A 12 22.82 17.84 36.70
CA THR A 12 23.55 16.68 36.20
C THR A 12 23.50 16.71 34.68
N ALA A 13 24.66 17.00 34.11
CA ALA A 13 25.25 16.41 32.91
C ALA A 13 24.31 15.86 31.81
N THR A 14 24.28 16.58 30.69
CA THR A 14 24.44 16.11 29.30
C THR A 14 23.70 14.87 28.80
N SER A 15 22.98 15.09 27.69
CA SER A 15 22.53 14.11 26.69
C SER A 15 21.48 13.09 27.12
N LEU A 16 20.24 13.56 27.18
CA LEU A 16 19.08 12.71 26.86
C LEU A 16 18.29 13.28 25.68
N THR A 17 19.01 13.86 24.71
CA THR A 17 18.49 14.15 23.37
C THR A 17 18.97 13.00 22.49
N LEU A 18 18.05 12.35 21.77
CA LEU A 18 18.31 11.29 20.77
C LEU A 18 18.14 9.84 21.26
N CYS A 19 16.93 9.43 21.62
CA CYS A 19 16.52 8.00 21.53
C CYS A 19 15.06 7.78 21.09
N ILE A 20 14.33 8.81 20.65
CA ILE A 20 12.93 8.67 20.17
C ILE A 20 12.88 8.76 18.63
N ALA A 21 13.65 7.93 17.92
CA ALA A 21 13.65 7.91 16.45
C ALA A 21 13.68 6.50 15.84
N ALA A 22 13.34 5.45 16.60
CA ALA A 22 13.55 4.07 16.14
C ALA A 22 12.35 3.12 16.34
N ALA A 23 11.11 3.63 16.39
CA ALA A 23 9.94 2.77 16.64
C ALA A 23 8.79 2.95 15.63
N ILE A 24 9.07 3.29 14.37
CA ILE A 24 8.07 3.22 13.30
C ILE A 24 8.68 2.47 12.11
N TRP A 25 8.91 1.17 12.29
CA TRP A 25 9.04 0.24 11.17
C TRP A 25 8.01 -0.88 11.40
N THR A 26 6.75 -0.57 11.14
CA THR A 26 5.74 -1.60 10.87
C THR A 26 6.08 -2.20 9.50
N THR A 27 6.78 -3.33 9.48
CA THR A 27 7.12 -4.00 8.22
C THR A 27 5.96 -4.86 7.73
N SER A 28 5.52 -4.54 6.52
CA SER A 28 5.00 -5.44 5.47
C SER A 28 3.68 -6.17 5.77
N ALA A 29 2.57 -5.53 5.43
CA ALA A 29 1.45 -6.28 4.87
C ALA A 29 1.82 -6.58 3.41
N ASP A 30 2.26 -7.80 3.12
CA ASP A 30 2.63 -8.23 1.77
C ASP A 30 1.39 -8.31 0.89
N ALA A 31 1.11 -7.22 0.18
CA ALA A 31 0.03 -7.14 -0.77
C ALA A 31 0.37 -6.33 -2.02
N ALA A 32 1.63 -5.89 -2.14
CA ALA A 32 2.20 -5.58 -3.43
C ALA A 32 2.66 -6.89 -4.09
N SER A 33 2.55 -6.98 -5.41
CA SER A 33 3.04 -8.14 -6.19
C SER A 33 4.57 -8.26 -6.24
N PHE A 34 5.30 -7.41 -5.50
CA PHE A 34 6.75 -7.35 -5.42
C PHE A 34 7.23 -7.26 -3.96
N ASP A 35 8.50 -7.59 -3.72
CA ASP A 35 9.10 -7.55 -2.38
C ASP A 35 9.29 -6.11 -1.90
N CYS A 36 8.45 -5.67 -0.97
CA CYS A 36 8.52 -4.34 -0.40
C CYS A 36 9.83 -4.03 0.33
N LYS A 37 10.59 -5.06 0.77
CA LYS A 37 11.93 -4.86 1.36
C LYS A 37 12.97 -4.47 0.32
N ARG A 38 12.65 -4.65 -0.96
CA ARG A 38 13.51 -4.35 -2.11
C ARG A 38 13.03 -3.13 -2.92
N ALA A 39 12.03 -2.39 -2.43
CA ALA A 39 11.53 -1.18 -3.06
C ALA A 39 12.65 -0.14 -3.24
N ALA A 40 13.01 0.16 -4.49
CA ALA A 40 14.13 0.99 -4.88
C ALA A 40 13.70 2.36 -5.42
N THR A 41 12.46 2.48 -5.92
CA THR A 41 11.93 3.73 -6.48
C THR A 41 10.95 4.41 -5.52
N PRO A 42 10.78 5.74 -5.62
CA PRO A 42 9.75 6.46 -4.84
C PRO A 42 8.33 5.91 -5.06
N VAL A 43 8.05 5.41 -6.26
CA VAL A 43 6.76 4.79 -6.61
C VAL A 43 6.57 3.48 -5.84
N GLU A 44 7.56 2.59 -5.85
CA GLU A 44 7.50 1.33 -5.11
C GLU A 44 7.37 1.57 -3.60
N GLN A 45 8.11 2.55 -3.08
CA GLN A 45 8.01 2.94 -1.67
C GLN A 45 6.63 3.48 -1.30
N ALA A 46 6.02 4.30 -2.17
CA ALA A 46 4.67 4.81 -1.97
C ALA A 46 3.63 3.69 -1.97
N ILE A 47 3.75 2.72 -2.88
CA ILE A 47 2.87 1.53 -2.92
C ILE A 47 3.03 0.72 -1.62
N CYS A 48 4.26 0.47 -1.19
CA CYS A 48 4.52 -0.32 0.03
C CYS A 48 4.14 0.40 1.33
N ALA A 49 3.99 1.73 1.31
CA ALA A 49 3.54 2.51 2.46
C ALA A 49 2.01 2.52 2.62
N ASP A 50 1.27 2.08 1.59
CA ASP A 50 -0.20 2.06 1.60
C ASP A 50 -0.74 0.65 1.87
N SER A 51 -1.00 0.38 3.16
CA SER A 51 -1.55 -0.92 3.56
C SER A 51 -2.99 -1.14 3.08
N ALA A 52 -3.78 -0.07 2.93
CA ALA A 52 -5.16 -0.18 2.48
C ALA A 52 -5.23 -0.57 1.00
N LEU A 53 -4.31 -0.05 0.17
CA LEU A 53 -4.13 -0.49 -1.21
C LEU A 53 -3.76 -1.98 -1.28
N GLY A 54 -2.93 -2.42 -0.35
CA GLY A 54 -2.59 -3.83 -0.21
C GLY A 54 -3.81 -4.72 0.13
N ASP A 55 -4.56 -4.34 1.14
CA ASP A 55 -5.72 -5.12 1.59
C ASP A 55 -6.73 -5.35 0.46
N VAL A 56 -6.94 -4.35 -0.41
CA VAL A 56 -7.85 -4.49 -1.56
C VAL A 56 -7.27 -5.34 -2.70
N ASP A 57 -5.94 -5.31 -2.91
CA ASP A 57 -5.28 -6.18 -3.90
C ASP A 57 -5.36 -7.65 -3.49
N SER A 58 -5.17 -7.93 -2.20
CA SER A 58 -5.29 -9.28 -1.65
C SER A 58 -6.72 -9.82 -1.80
N GLN A 59 -7.73 -9.02 -1.47
CA GLN A 59 -9.14 -9.39 -1.66
C GLN A 59 -9.46 -9.66 -3.12
N LEU A 60 -8.94 -8.84 -4.04
CA LEU A 60 -9.13 -9.06 -5.47
C LEU A 60 -8.53 -10.40 -5.93
N ALA A 61 -7.32 -10.72 -5.48
CA ALA A 61 -6.65 -11.97 -5.80
C ALA A 61 -7.40 -13.20 -5.27
N GLU A 62 -7.93 -13.13 -4.05
CA GLU A 62 -8.76 -14.18 -3.44
C GLU A 62 -10.04 -14.44 -4.26
N ILE A 63 -10.81 -13.38 -4.54
CA ILE A 63 -12.04 -13.48 -5.34
C ILE A 63 -11.76 -14.06 -6.73
N TYR A 64 -10.67 -13.62 -7.37
CA TYR A 64 -10.29 -14.12 -8.68
C TYR A 64 -9.93 -15.61 -8.65
N LYS A 65 -9.22 -16.07 -7.62
CA LYS A 65 -8.89 -17.49 -7.43
C LYS A 65 -10.14 -18.33 -7.19
N ASP A 66 -11.04 -17.88 -6.33
CA ASP A 66 -12.29 -18.60 -6.03
C ASP A 66 -13.17 -18.72 -7.28
N THR A 67 -13.22 -17.65 -8.09
CA THR A 67 -13.96 -17.64 -9.36
C THR A 67 -13.38 -18.63 -10.37
N GLN A 68 -12.04 -18.75 -10.45
CA GLN A 68 -11.41 -19.74 -11.34
C GLN A 68 -11.74 -21.18 -10.95
N VAL A 69 -11.83 -21.48 -9.65
CA VAL A 69 -12.21 -22.82 -9.16
C VAL A 69 -13.68 -23.15 -9.45
N ALA A 70 -14.55 -22.14 -9.43
CA ALA A 70 -15.99 -22.31 -9.63
C ALA A 70 -16.42 -22.49 -11.11
N LEU A 71 -15.56 -22.12 -12.07
CA LEU A 71 -15.88 -22.14 -13.50
C LEU A 71 -15.31 -23.38 -14.21
N PRO A 72 -16.03 -24.01 -15.16
CA PRO A 72 -15.45 -25.04 -16.02
C PRO A 72 -14.28 -24.47 -16.86
N ASP A 73 -13.19 -25.22 -17.02
CA ASP A 73 -11.91 -24.77 -17.61
C ASP A 73 -12.03 -23.93 -18.90
N ALA A 74 -12.93 -24.32 -19.81
CA ALA A 74 -13.15 -23.61 -21.07
C ALA A 74 -13.84 -22.24 -20.90
N GLN A 75 -14.68 -22.07 -19.88
CA GLN A 75 -15.34 -20.81 -19.57
C GLN A 75 -14.47 -19.93 -18.64
N ALA A 76 -13.69 -20.55 -17.74
CA ALA A 76 -12.83 -19.86 -16.79
C ALA A 76 -11.79 -18.97 -17.49
N SER A 77 -11.14 -19.50 -18.53
CA SER A 77 -10.09 -18.79 -19.27
C SER A 77 -10.63 -17.62 -20.11
N GLU A 78 -11.77 -17.78 -20.79
CA GLU A 78 -12.38 -16.70 -21.57
C GLU A 78 -12.95 -15.60 -20.66
N ILE A 79 -13.61 -15.98 -19.56
CA ILE A 79 -14.15 -15.01 -18.59
C ILE A 79 -13.01 -14.24 -17.90
N ALA A 80 -11.95 -14.92 -17.48
CA ALA A 80 -10.77 -14.27 -16.91
C ALA A 80 -10.15 -13.25 -17.89
N ARG A 81 -10.06 -13.62 -19.17
CA ARG A 81 -9.55 -12.74 -20.23
C ARG A 81 -10.42 -11.49 -20.39
N ILE A 82 -11.75 -11.65 -20.42
CA ILE A 82 -12.68 -10.53 -20.53
C ILE A 82 -12.54 -9.60 -19.32
N ILE A 83 -12.53 -10.13 -18.09
CA ILE A 83 -12.39 -9.33 -16.86
C ILE A 83 -11.10 -8.49 -16.89
N VAL A 84 -9.98 -9.09 -17.30
CA VAL A 84 -8.68 -8.39 -17.40
C VAL A 84 -8.76 -7.23 -18.39
N LEU A 85 -9.28 -7.50 -19.58
CA LEU A 85 -9.36 -6.50 -20.65
C LEU A 85 -10.32 -5.38 -20.31
N THR A 86 -11.48 -5.70 -19.70
CA THR A 86 -12.46 -4.70 -19.31
C THR A 86 -11.93 -3.79 -18.21
N TRP A 87 -11.34 -4.32 -17.13
CA TRP A 87 -10.76 -3.46 -16.09
C TRP A 87 -9.65 -2.57 -16.68
N ALA A 88 -8.79 -3.14 -17.53
CA ALA A 88 -7.68 -2.40 -18.11
C ALA A 88 -8.20 -1.26 -19.00
N ASN A 89 -9.22 -1.49 -19.82
CA ASN A 89 -9.83 -0.44 -20.64
C ASN A 89 -10.51 0.64 -19.80
N GLU A 90 -11.27 0.26 -18.77
CA GLU A 90 -11.94 1.23 -17.89
C GLU A 90 -10.94 2.08 -17.11
N ARG A 91 -9.86 1.49 -16.58
CA ARG A 91 -8.84 2.23 -15.81
C ARG A 91 -7.87 3.03 -16.68
N LEU A 92 -7.49 2.51 -17.84
CA LEU A 92 -6.48 3.15 -18.71
C LEU A 92 -7.12 4.11 -19.72
N GLY A 93 -8.44 4.11 -19.87
CA GLY A 93 -9.14 4.91 -20.88
C GLY A 93 -8.53 4.72 -22.26
N PHE A 94 -8.26 3.46 -22.65
CA PHE A 94 -7.54 3.19 -23.89
C PHE A 94 -8.36 3.71 -25.08
N PRO A 95 -7.89 4.70 -25.84
CA PRO A 95 -8.65 5.26 -26.95
C PRO A 95 -8.58 4.25 -28.09
N GLY A 96 -9.62 3.44 -28.20
CA GLY A 96 -9.74 2.34 -29.16
C GLY A 96 -10.76 2.58 -30.26
N ASP A 97 -11.33 3.79 -30.38
CA ASP A 97 -12.26 4.16 -31.43
C ASP A 97 -12.44 5.69 -31.47
N ALA A 98 -11.46 6.35 -32.09
CA ALA A 98 -11.73 7.63 -32.75
C ALA A 98 -12.66 7.38 -33.95
N GLY A 99 -13.94 7.12 -33.68
CA GLY A 99 -15.04 7.30 -34.61
C GLY A 99 -15.67 8.65 -34.31
N GLY A 100 -15.32 9.65 -35.12
CA GLY A 100 -15.63 11.05 -34.84
C GLY A 100 -17.12 11.40 -34.91
N GLU A 101 -17.47 12.39 -34.11
CA GLU A 101 -18.36 13.51 -34.44
C GLU A 101 -17.82 14.78 -33.78
#